data_AF-A0A8S3QFI5-F1
#
_entry.id   AF-A0A8S3QFI5-F1
#
_cell.length_a   1.000
_cell.length_b   1.000
_cell.length_c   1.000
_cell.angle_alpha   90.00
_cell.angle_beta   90.00
_cell.angle_gamma   90.00
#
_symmetry.space_group_name_H-M   'P 1'
#
loop_
_entity.id
_entity.type
_entity.pdbx_description
1 polymer ?
#
loop_
_entity_poly.entity_id
_entity_poly.type
_entity_poly.pdbx_seq_one_letter_code
_entity_poly.pdbx_strand_id
1 'polypeptide(L)'
;MLTCSSRHKISQSSRDHSTIHIKSYKPSIKAIKTECNKHGQQLNLYCLSHRMPCCDDCIPSSHSKCTGIKHLASIVEETKMEKSKQHLEKDINSILDILNKMLINKSGNIKRGEQQCDSMKDRIAEFRNKINEHLDKLEKKLCKEAETVLNKKNQKHQI
;
A
#
# COMPACT_ATOMS: atom_id res chain seq x y z
N MET A 1 -6.68 4.84 25.64
CA MET A 1 -5.74 3.69 25.77
C MET A 1 -5.25 3.64 27.21
N LEU A 2 -5.37 2.51 27.89
CA LEU A 2 -4.86 2.35 29.27
C LEU A 2 -3.33 2.22 29.23
N THR A 3 -2.62 3.10 29.93
CA THR A 3 -1.16 3.05 30.05
C THR A 3 -0.73 1.84 30.90
N CYS A 4 0.47 1.30 30.62
CA CYS A 4 1.03 0.13 31.31
C CYS A 4 1.04 0.32 32.85
N SER A 5 1.38 1.53 33.31
CA SER A 5 1.36 1.93 34.73
C SER A 5 0.00 1.71 35.41
N SER A 6 -1.10 1.88 34.68
CA SER A 6 -2.45 1.74 35.22
C SER A 6 -2.81 0.27 35.46
N ARG A 7 -2.34 -0.64 34.59
CA ARG A 7 -2.52 -2.09 34.79
C ARG A 7 -1.63 -2.65 35.90
N HIS A 8 -0.46 -2.05 36.10
CA HIS A 8 0.47 -2.42 37.18
C HIS A 8 -0.06 -2.15 38.59
N LYS A 9 -0.90 -1.13 38.77
CA LYS A 9 -1.53 -0.84 40.07
C LYS A 9 -2.59 -1.87 40.47
N ILE A 10 -3.19 -2.55 39.48
CA ILE A 10 -4.37 -3.40 39.67
C ILE A 10 -3.96 -4.88 39.80
N SER A 11 -2.88 -5.31 39.15
CA SER A 11 -2.49 -6.72 39.10
C SER A 11 -1.34 -7.04 40.06
N GLN A 12 -1.60 -7.92 41.03
CA GLN A 12 -0.65 -8.30 42.08
C GLN A 12 0.63 -8.95 41.52
N SER A 13 0.50 -9.70 40.41
CA SER A 13 1.61 -10.35 39.68
C SER A 13 2.49 -9.39 38.88
N SER A 14 2.17 -8.09 38.87
CA SER A 14 2.94 -7.05 38.19
C SER A 14 3.64 -6.07 39.15
N ARG A 15 3.66 -6.39 40.46
CA ARG A 15 4.36 -5.58 41.48
C ARG A 15 5.87 -5.84 41.53
N ASP A 16 6.33 -6.98 41.01
CA ASP A 16 7.72 -7.42 41.14
C ASP A 16 8.65 -6.95 40.02
N HIS A 17 8.16 -6.10 39.11
CA HIS A 17 9.00 -5.43 38.12
C HIS A 17 8.78 -3.93 38.08
N SER A 18 9.89 -3.19 38.11
CA SER A 18 9.91 -1.73 38.01
C SER A 18 9.72 -1.30 36.57
N THR A 19 8.89 -0.27 36.37
CA THR A 19 8.70 0.36 35.05
C THR A 19 9.78 1.42 34.86
N ILE A 20 10.56 1.29 33.79
CA ILE A 20 11.52 2.29 33.37
C ILE A 20 10.95 3.09 32.21
N HIS A 21 11.15 4.40 32.23
CA HIS A 21 10.79 5.26 31.12
C HIS A 21 11.67 4.92 29.91
N ILE A 22 11.10 4.80 28.70
CA ILE A 22 11.84 4.38 27.49
C ILE A 22 13.06 5.28 27.23
N LYS A 23 12.97 6.59 27.52
CA LYS A 23 14.10 7.52 27.39
C LYS A 23 15.25 7.23 28.37
N SER A 24 14.98 6.52 29.46
CA SER A 24 15.94 6.13 30.49
C SER A 24 16.51 4.73 30.26
N TYR A 25 15.94 3.97 29.31
CA TYR A 25 16.47 2.67 28.91
C TYR A 25 17.71 2.87 28.04
N LYS A 26 18.88 2.71 28.64
CA LYS A 26 20.13 2.52 27.91
C LYS A 26 20.34 1.01 27.78
N PRO A 27 20.17 0.40 26.59
CA PRO A 27 20.58 -0.98 26.42
C PRO A 27 22.08 -1.05 26.70
N SER A 28 22.48 -1.69 27.80
CA SER A 28 23.86 -2.09 27.99
C SER A 28 24.19 -3.07 26.87
N ILE A 29 24.84 -2.57 25.82
CA ILE A 29 25.53 -3.40 24.86
C ILE A 29 26.63 -4.06 25.69
N LYS A 30 26.34 -5.22 26.27
CA LYS A 30 27.38 -6.05 26.90
C LYS A 30 28.48 -6.15 25.86
N ALA A 31 29.70 -5.75 26.23
CA ALA A 31 30.86 -5.79 25.35
C ALA A 31 30.84 -7.14 24.64
N ILE A 32 30.73 -7.09 23.30
CA ILE A 32 30.72 -8.30 22.48
C ILE A 32 32.07 -8.94 22.76
N LYS A 33 32.07 -10.10 23.43
CA LYS A 33 33.31 -10.81 23.72
C LYS A 33 33.94 -11.18 22.38
N THR A 34 35.12 -10.62 22.13
CA THR A 34 35.92 -10.91 20.94
C THR A 34 36.81 -12.13 21.14
N GLU A 35 36.89 -12.65 22.38
CA GLU A 35 37.78 -13.73 22.78
C GLU A 35 37.02 -14.92 23.37
N CYS A 36 37.59 -16.10 23.17
CA CYS A 36 37.09 -17.36 23.68
C CYS A 36 37.27 -17.46 25.19
N ASN A 37 36.19 -17.77 25.92
CA ASN A 37 36.25 -17.92 27.37
C ASN A 37 37.12 -19.09 27.85
N LYS A 38 37.38 -20.08 26.99
CA LYS A 38 38.17 -21.27 27.34
C LYS A 38 39.64 -21.15 26.97
N HIS A 39 39.95 -20.48 25.86
CA HIS A 39 41.29 -20.46 25.28
C HIS A 39 41.91 -19.04 25.19
N GLY A 40 41.14 -17.98 25.48
CA GLY A 40 41.61 -16.59 25.40
C GLY A 40 41.87 -16.07 23.98
N GLN A 41 41.76 -16.92 22.96
CA GLN A 41 41.97 -16.55 21.55
C GLN A 41 40.78 -15.82 20.93
N GLN A 42 41.03 -15.05 19.89
CA GLN A 42 39.97 -14.36 19.14
C GLN A 42 38.96 -15.31 18.49
N LEU A 43 37.69 -14.91 18.51
CA LEU A 43 36.57 -15.62 17.89
C LEU A 43 36.47 -15.26 16.40
N ASN A 44 37.36 -15.81 15.59
CA ASN A 44 37.44 -15.53 14.15
C ASN A 44 36.65 -16.53 13.28
N LEU A 45 36.11 -17.58 13.89
CA LEU A 45 35.36 -18.63 13.22
C LEU A 45 33.92 -18.69 13.73
N TYR A 46 33.06 -19.34 12.95
CA TYR A 46 31.67 -19.56 13.24
C TYR A 46 31.30 -21.01 12.94
N CYS A 47 30.73 -21.68 13.93
CA CYS A 47 30.22 -23.03 13.77
C CYS A 47 28.76 -22.98 13.31
N LEU A 48 28.48 -23.47 12.11
CA LEU A 48 27.11 -23.54 11.59
C LEU A 48 26.23 -24.54 12.34
N SER A 49 26.80 -25.66 12.82
CA SER A 49 26.06 -26.68 13.57
C SER A 49 25.51 -26.15 14.90
N HIS A 50 26.29 -25.32 15.59
CA HIS A 50 25.93 -24.75 16.90
C HIS A 50 25.48 -23.29 16.84
N ARG A 51 25.56 -22.67 15.66
CA ARG A 51 25.24 -21.25 15.42
C ARG A 51 25.92 -20.31 16.42
N MET A 52 27.22 -20.52 16.61
CA MET A 52 28.00 -19.73 17.56
C MET A 52 29.42 -19.44 17.07
N PRO A 53 30.02 -18.29 17.43
CA PRO A 53 31.43 -18.03 17.18
C PRO A 53 32.35 -18.95 17.98
N CYS A 54 33.49 -19.32 17.42
CA CYS A 54 34.52 -20.14 18.05
C CYS A 54 35.94 -19.66 17.67
N CYS A 55 36.93 -20.06 18.46
CA CYS A 55 38.36 -19.90 18.12
C CYS A 55 38.91 -21.20 17.51
N ASP A 56 40.12 -21.15 16.96
CA ASP A 56 40.77 -22.29 16.31
C ASP A 56 40.96 -23.48 17.26
N ASP A 57 41.33 -23.22 18.52
CA ASP A 57 41.50 -24.25 19.55
C ASP A 57 40.20 -24.98 19.95
N CYS A 58 39.04 -24.35 19.73
CA CYS A 58 37.75 -24.99 19.97
C CYS A 58 37.42 -26.03 18.90
N ILE A 59 38.05 -25.97 17.72
CA ILE A 59 37.79 -26.90 16.62
C ILE A 59 38.14 -28.34 17.00
N PRO A 60 39.40 -28.68 17.34
CA PRO A 60 39.77 -30.06 17.64
C PRO A 60 39.14 -30.58 18.95
N SER A 61 38.81 -29.70 19.89
CA SER A 61 38.32 -30.08 21.22
C SER A 61 36.80 -30.24 21.28
N SER A 62 36.06 -29.21 20.90
CA SER A 62 34.61 -29.13 21.11
C SER A 62 33.80 -29.20 19.81
N HIS A 63 34.45 -28.99 18.66
CA HIS A 63 33.79 -28.95 17.35
C HIS A 63 34.38 -29.95 16.34
N SER A 64 35.08 -30.99 16.79
CA SER A 64 35.79 -31.93 15.92
C SER A 64 34.86 -32.73 15.01
N LYS A 65 33.61 -32.90 15.42
CA LYS A 65 32.54 -33.56 14.66
C LYS A 65 31.62 -32.57 13.93
N CYS A 66 31.83 -31.26 14.09
CA CYS A 66 30.98 -30.26 13.45
C CYS A 66 31.37 -30.10 11.99
N THR A 67 30.37 -30.13 11.12
CA THR A 67 30.52 -29.76 9.71
C THR A 67 30.13 -28.30 9.52
N GLY A 68 30.85 -27.58 8.65
CA GLY A 68 30.56 -26.18 8.36
C GLY A 68 31.11 -25.18 9.39
N ILE A 69 32.39 -25.31 9.73
CA ILE A 69 33.14 -24.22 10.36
C ILE A 69 33.53 -23.24 9.25
N LYS A 70 33.17 -21.97 9.38
CA LYS A 70 33.51 -20.90 8.42
C LYS A 70 34.15 -19.72 9.15
N HIS A 71 34.84 -18.86 8.43
CA HIS A 71 35.26 -17.57 8.98
C HIS A 71 34.06 -16.71 9.33
N LEU A 72 34.12 -16.09 10.51
CA LEU A 72 33.06 -15.23 11.02
C LEU A 72 32.81 -14.05 10.06
N ALA A 73 33.88 -13.47 9.49
CA ALA A 73 33.77 -12.40 8.50
C ALA A 73 32.92 -12.82 7.29
N SER A 74 33.14 -14.03 6.76
CA SER A 74 32.36 -14.55 5.63
C SER A 74 30.89 -14.72 5.97
N ILE A 75 30.56 -15.24 7.16
CA ILE A 75 29.17 -15.37 7.62
C ILE A 75 28.50 -14.00 7.75
N VAL A 76 29.22 -13.01 8.28
CA VAL A 76 28.70 -11.65 8.44
C VAL A 76 28.38 -11.03 7.07
N GLU A 77 29.29 -11.16 6.10
CA GLU A 77 29.06 -10.66 4.74
C GLU A 77 27.92 -11.42 4.04
N GLU A 78 27.88 -12.76 4.11
CA GLU A 78 26.77 -13.57 3.59
C GLU A 78 25.43 -13.11 4.19
N THR A 79 25.39 -12.88 5.51
CA THR A 79 24.18 -12.43 6.21
C THR A 79 23.76 -11.01 5.79
N LYS A 80 24.71 -10.10 5.58
CA LYS A 80 24.42 -8.75 5.09
C LYS A 80 23.85 -8.82 3.68
N MET A 81 24.47 -9.58 2.78
CA MET A 81 24.01 -9.75 1.41
C MET A 81 22.60 -10.34 1.35
N GLU A 82 22.32 -11.35 2.16
CA GLU A 82 20.99 -11.98 2.23
C GLU A 82 19.93 -10.98 2.73
N LYS A 83 20.23 -10.19 3.76
CA LYS A 83 19.32 -9.12 4.22
C LYS A 83 19.08 -8.07 3.14
N SER A 84 20.11 -7.65 2.42
CA SER A 84 19.97 -6.70 1.31
C SER A 84 19.09 -7.27 0.20
N LYS A 85 19.26 -8.56 -0.13
CA LYS A 85 18.41 -9.26 -1.10
C LYS A 85 16.95 -9.28 -0.67
N GLN A 86 16.67 -9.65 0.58
CA GLN A 86 15.30 -9.65 1.12
C GLN A 86 14.67 -8.25 1.10
N HIS A 87 15.47 -7.21 1.35
CA HIS A 87 14.99 -5.84 1.25
C HIS A 87 14.63 -5.47 -0.20
N LEU A 88 15.50 -5.79 -1.16
CA LEU A 88 15.25 -5.58 -2.59
C LEU A 88 14.02 -6.34 -3.07
N GLU A 89 13.84 -7.60 -2.67
CA GLU A 89 12.65 -8.39 -3.00
C GLU A 89 11.37 -7.72 -2.47
N LYS A 90 11.41 -7.20 -1.24
CA LYS A 90 10.29 -6.47 -0.65
C LYS A 90 9.97 -5.19 -1.43
N ASP A 91 11.00 -4.44 -1.82
CA ASP A 91 10.84 -3.19 -2.56
C ASP A 91 10.27 -3.45 -3.96
N ILE A 92 10.77 -4.48 -4.66
CA ILE A 92 10.25 -4.91 -5.96
C ILE A 92 8.77 -5.28 -5.85
N ASN A 93 8.40 -6.10 -4.86
CA ASN A 93 7.00 -6.48 -4.65
C ASN A 93 6.12 -5.25 -4.35
N SER A 94 6.61 -4.30 -3.54
CA SER A 94 5.89 -3.05 -3.29
C SER A 94 5.69 -2.22 -4.56
N ILE A 95 6.69 -2.15 -5.44
CA ILE A 95 6.59 -1.45 -6.72
C ILE A 95 5.56 -2.13 -7.62
N LEU A 96 5.57 -3.47 -7.71
CA LEU A 96 4.60 -4.22 -8.50
C LEU A 96 3.15 -3.97 -8.02
N ASP A 97 2.93 -3.94 -6.71
CA ASP A 97 1.62 -3.62 -6.14
C ASP A 97 1.14 -2.21 -6.51
N ILE A 98 2.06 -1.22 -6.48
CA ILE A 98 1.75 0.16 -6.89
C ILE A 98 1.38 0.19 -8.37
N LEU A 99 2.18 -0.46 -9.22
CA LEU A 99 1.93 -0.52 -10.67
C LEU A 99 0.58 -1.16 -11.00
N ASN A 100 0.23 -2.27 -10.32
CA ASN A 100 -1.06 -2.93 -10.47
C ASN A 100 -2.22 -2.00 -10.08
N LYS A 101 -2.11 -1.27 -8.97
CA LYS A 101 -3.12 -0.27 -8.56
C LYS A 101 -3.25 0.86 -9.58
N MET A 102 -2.14 1.34 -10.14
CA MET A 102 -2.14 2.36 -11.19
C MET A 102 -2.84 1.87 -12.46
N LEU A 103 -2.59 0.63 -12.88
CA LEU A 103 -3.25 0.02 -14.04
C LEU A 103 -4.77 -0.10 -13.85
N ILE A 104 -5.20 -0.58 -12.69
CA ILE A 104 -6.62 -0.69 -12.34
C ILE A 104 -7.28 0.69 -12.35
N ASN A 105 -6.64 1.69 -11.72
CA ASN A 105 -7.16 3.06 -11.68
C ASN A 105 -7.27 3.66 -13.09
N LYS A 106 -6.24 3.48 -13.93
CA LYS A 106 -6.25 3.94 -15.32
C LYS A 106 -7.41 3.33 -16.12
N SER A 107 -7.60 2.01 -16.02
CA SER A 107 -8.71 1.31 -16.66
C SER A 107 -10.07 1.82 -16.18
N GLY A 108 -10.23 2.02 -14.87
CA GLY A 108 -11.45 2.59 -14.28
C GLY A 108 -11.74 4.02 -14.75
N ASN A 109 -10.71 4.85 -14.90
CA ASN A 109 -10.86 6.22 -15.39
C ASN A 109 -11.25 6.27 -16.87
N ILE A 110 -10.68 5.41 -17.71
CA ILE A 110 -11.07 5.30 -19.13
C ILE A 110 -12.54 4.92 -19.24
N LYS A 111 -12.98 3.86 -18.54
CA LYS A 111 -14.38 3.43 -18.53
C LYS A 111 -15.34 4.54 -18.06
N ARG A 112 -14.94 5.30 -17.04
CA ARG A 112 -15.72 6.44 -16.54
C ARG A 112 -15.83 7.54 -17.60
N GLY A 113 -14.73 7.83 -18.29
CA GLY A 113 -14.71 8.80 -19.40
C GLY A 113 -15.63 8.37 -20.55
N GLU A 114 -15.60 7.10 -20.94
CA GLU A 114 -16.49 6.53 -21.96
C GLU A 114 -17.97 6.68 -21.54
N GLN A 115 -18.31 6.30 -20.31
CA GLN A 115 -19.67 6.46 -19.77
C GLN A 115 -20.14 7.93 -19.75
N GLN A 116 -19.26 8.87 -19.42
CA GLN A 116 -19.59 10.30 -19.44
C GLN A 116 -19.83 10.80 -20.87
N CYS A 117 -19.01 10.36 -21.83
CA CYS A 117 -19.21 10.68 -23.24
C CYS A 117 -20.56 10.16 -23.75
N ASP A 118 -20.91 8.91 -23.45
CA ASP A 118 -22.17 8.33 -23.89
C ASP A 118 -23.37 9.02 -23.22
N SER A 119 -23.30 9.27 -21.91
CA SER A 119 -24.32 10.07 -21.21
C SER A 119 -24.48 11.47 -21.81
N MET A 120 -23.38 12.11 -22.23
CA MET A 120 -23.45 13.42 -22.88
C MET A 120 -24.14 13.33 -24.25
N LYS A 121 -23.85 12.30 -25.05
CA LYS A 121 -24.53 12.07 -26.34
C LYS A 121 -26.03 11.91 -26.15
N ASP A 122 -26.44 11.11 -25.16
CA ASP A 122 -27.86 10.90 -24.84
C ASP A 122 -28.55 12.20 -24.45
N ARG A 123 -27.91 13.00 -23.59
CA ARG A 123 -28.44 14.32 -23.19
C ARG A 123 -28.55 15.29 -24.36
N ILE A 124 -27.59 15.28 -25.28
CA ILE A 124 -27.65 16.11 -26.50
C ILE A 124 -28.80 15.64 -27.40
N ALA A 125 -28.99 14.33 -27.56
CA ALA A 125 -30.10 13.78 -28.33
C ALA A 125 -31.46 14.16 -27.71
N GLU A 126 -31.60 14.01 -26.40
CA GLU A 126 -32.80 14.41 -25.67
C GLU A 126 -33.09 15.91 -25.83
N PHE A 127 -32.06 16.75 -25.73
CA PHE A 127 -32.20 18.19 -25.91
C PHE A 127 -32.63 18.57 -27.32
N ARG A 128 -32.05 17.92 -28.35
CA ARG A 128 -32.46 18.09 -29.75
C ARG A 128 -33.92 17.71 -29.95
N ASN A 129 -34.35 16.58 -29.40
CA ASN A 129 -35.74 16.15 -29.50
C ASN A 129 -36.69 17.16 -28.86
N LYS A 130 -36.35 17.68 -27.66
CA LYS A 130 -37.15 18.72 -26.99
C LYS A 130 -37.26 20.01 -27.81
N ILE A 131 -36.17 20.43 -28.45
CA ILE A 131 -36.18 21.61 -29.33
C ILE A 131 -37.11 21.36 -30.51
N ASN A 132 -36.95 20.22 -31.20
CA ASN A 132 -37.77 19.89 -32.37
C ASN A 132 -39.25 19.83 -32.00
N GLU A 133 -39.61 19.16 -30.89
CA GLU A 133 -40.99 19.14 -30.41
C GLU A 133 -41.55 20.54 -30.11
N HIS A 134 -40.72 21.44 -29.60
CA HIS A 134 -41.14 22.82 -29.32
C HIS A 134 -41.35 23.62 -30.61
N LEU A 135 -40.48 23.43 -31.60
CA LEU A 135 -40.62 24.03 -32.94
C LEU A 135 -41.87 23.52 -33.65
N ASP A 136 -42.14 22.20 -33.63
CA ASP A 136 -43.35 21.60 -34.21
C ASP A 136 -44.63 22.16 -33.57
N LYS A 137 -44.60 22.40 -32.25
CA LYS A 137 -45.73 23.01 -31.52
C LYS A 137 -45.94 24.47 -31.92
N LEU A 138 -44.85 25.23 -32.09
CA LEU A 138 -44.90 26.62 -32.55
C LEU A 138 -45.45 26.71 -33.97
N GLU A 139 -44.93 25.89 -34.89
CA GLU A 139 -45.39 25.84 -36.28
C GLU A 139 -46.89 25.54 -36.34
N LYS A 140 -47.35 24.49 -35.64
CA LYS A 140 -48.79 24.15 -35.59
C LYS A 140 -49.66 25.28 -35.04
N LYS A 141 -49.18 26.04 -34.05
CA LYS A 141 -49.92 27.21 -33.52
C LYS A 141 -50.00 28.32 -34.57
N LEU A 142 -48.89 28.66 -35.19
CA LEU A 142 -48.82 29.72 -36.20
C LEU A 142 -49.68 29.38 -37.43
N CYS A 143 -49.67 28.12 -37.89
CA CYS A 143 -50.53 27.66 -38.98
C CYS A 143 -52.02 27.81 -38.63
N LYS A 144 -52.44 27.39 -37.43
CA LYS A 144 -53.83 27.56 -36.97
C LYS A 144 -54.24 29.02 -36.86
N GLU A 145 -53.35 29.89 -36.38
CA GLU A 145 -53.60 31.33 -36.31
C GLU A 145 -53.78 31.92 -37.71
N ALA A 146 -52.91 31.56 -38.66
CA ALA A 146 -53.00 31.99 -40.06
C ALA A 146 -54.32 31.54 -40.73
N GLU A 147 -54.71 30.27 -40.55
CA GLU A 147 -55.99 29.73 -41.04
C GLU A 147 -57.18 30.50 -40.46
N THR A 148 -57.14 30.81 -39.17
CA THR A 148 -58.20 31.57 -38.49
C THR A 148 -58.34 32.98 -39.06
N VAL A 149 -57.21 33.64 -39.35
CA VAL A 149 -57.19 34.98 -39.97
C VAL A 149 -57.73 34.93 -41.40
N LEU A 150 -57.31 33.94 -42.21
CA LEU A 150 -57.80 33.73 -43.57
C LEU A 150 -59.31 33.50 -43.60
N ASN A 151 -59.83 32.62 -42.75
CA ASN A 151 -61.25 32.32 -42.67
C ASN A 151 -62.09 33.55 -42.25
N LYS A 152 -61.61 34.34 -41.27
CA LYS A 152 -62.25 35.60 -40.88
C LYS A 152 -62.28 36.62 -42.02
N LYS A 153 -61.22 36.69 -42.84
CA LYS A 153 -61.17 37.60 -44.00
C LYS A 153 -62.18 37.19 -45.07
N ASN A 154 -62.30 35.89 -45.34
CA ASN A 154 -63.24 35.36 -46.34
C ASN A 154 -64.71 35.56 -45.93
N GLN A 155 -65.04 35.47 -44.64
CA GLN A 155 -66.39 35.75 -44.13
C GLN A 155 -66.79 37.23 -44.25
N LYS A 156 -65.82 38.17 -44.21
CA LYS A 156 -66.08 39.61 -44.40
C LYS A 156 -66.28 40.03 -45.86
N HIS A 157 -66.01 39.17 -46.84
CA HIS A 157 -66.22 39.45 -48.27
C HIS A 157 -67.49 38.80 -48.85
N GLN A 158 -68.32 38.15 -48.01
CA GLN A 158 -69.59 37.51 -48.41
C GLN A 158 -70.83 38.26 -47.90
N ILE A 159 -70.68 39.50 -47.43
CA ILE A 159 -71.76 40.45 -47.06
C ILE A 159 -71.61 41.65 -47.98
#